data_AF-A0AAV0U573-F1
#
_entry.id   AF-A0AAV0U573-F1
#
_cell.length_a   1.000
_cell.length_b   1.000
_cell.length_c   1.000
_cell.angle_alpha   90.00
_cell.angle_beta   90.00
_cell.angle_gamma   90.00
#
_symmetry.space_group_name_H-M   'P 1'
#
loop_
_entity.id
_entity.type
_entity.pdbx_description
1 polymer ?
#
loop_
_entity_poly.entity_id
_entity_poly.type
_entity_poly.pdbx_seq_one_letter_code
_entity_poly.pdbx_strand_id
1 'polypeptide(L)'
;MAARGWERDDDLARRDDAGVAGTKDDRKDAAEPAVLKKRRRNLLRESHLVSAEGFKKVYRTFPYQVSGDVSGRETQALSSLIKMYKQWAFGLCPGLNIEDFVDRTETLGKGHQVQSLMTELREEERLKRVKKRGKAEEEKVSNREGEEAML
;
A
#
# COMPACT_ATOMS: atom_id res chain seq x y z
N MET A 1 8.21 -2.02 -38.61
CA MET A 1 8.61 -0.78 -37.94
C MET A 1 7.55 0.27 -38.20
N ALA A 2 6.83 0.73 -37.17
CA ALA A 2 6.14 2.02 -37.15
C ALA A 2 5.71 2.27 -35.70
N ALA A 3 6.43 3.16 -35.03
CA ALA A 3 6.13 3.65 -33.70
C ALA A 3 4.87 4.52 -33.75
N ARG A 4 3.89 4.26 -32.89
CA ARG A 4 2.80 5.20 -32.64
C ARG A 4 3.21 6.09 -31.48
N GLY A 5 3.58 7.31 -31.85
CA GLY A 5 4.00 8.40 -30.99
C GLY A 5 2.92 8.75 -29.99
N TRP A 6 3.37 8.94 -28.76
CA TRP A 6 2.61 9.54 -27.69
C TRP A 6 2.74 11.06 -27.84
N GLU A 7 1.95 11.66 -28.72
CA GLU A 7 1.72 13.11 -28.69
C GLU A 7 0.83 13.39 -27.48
N ARG A 8 1.44 13.99 -26.46
CA ARG A 8 0.74 14.62 -25.34
C ARG A 8 0.36 16.02 -25.81
N ASP A 9 -0.94 16.29 -25.84
CA ASP A 9 -1.49 17.64 -25.94
C ASP A 9 -1.05 18.46 -24.70
N ASP A 10 0.04 19.19 -24.85
CA ASP A 10 0.41 20.33 -24.00
C ASP A 10 -0.37 21.57 -24.49
N ASP A 11 -1.66 21.70 -24.14
CA ASP A 11 -2.43 22.87 -24.58
C ASP A 11 -3.63 23.25 -23.70
N LEU A 12 -3.40 23.55 -22.41
CA LEU A 12 -4.41 24.22 -21.56
C LEU A 12 -3.88 25.40 -20.74
N ALA A 13 -2.82 26.06 -21.20
CA ALA A 13 -2.27 27.24 -20.52
C ALA A 13 -2.25 28.50 -21.41
N ARG A 14 -3.39 28.89 -21.99
CA ARG A 14 -3.62 30.28 -22.42
C ARG A 14 -5.07 30.55 -22.82
N ARG A 15 -5.81 31.33 -22.02
CA ARG A 15 -6.70 32.34 -22.61
C ARG A 15 -6.97 33.49 -21.66
N ASP A 16 -6.90 34.65 -22.28
CA ASP A 16 -6.68 35.97 -21.74
C ASP A 16 -7.90 36.60 -21.05
N ASP A 17 -7.54 37.58 -20.22
CA ASP A 17 -8.25 38.78 -19.81
C ASP A 17 -9.07 39.44 -20.94
N ALA A 18 -10.37 39.68 -20.69
CA ALA A 18 -11.15 40.83 -21.20
C ALA A 18 -12.59 40.76 -20.63
N GLY A 19 -13.00 41.80 -19.90
CA GLY A 19 -14.23 41.80 -19.09
C GLY A 19 -15.52 42.33 -19.76
N VAL A 20 -16.60 42.43 -18.97
CA VAL A 20 -17.65 43.46 -19.10
C VAL A 20 -18.54 43.50 -17.83
N ALA A 21 -19.05 44.69 -17.53
CA ALA A 21 -19.78 45.10 -16.33
C ALA A 21 -21.22 44.57 -16.18
N GLY A 22 -21.74 44.58 -14.94
CA GLY A 22 -23.17 44.42 -14.64
C GLY A 22 -23.53 44.56 -13.14
N THR A 23 -23.95 45.77 -12.76
CA THR A 23 -24.99 46.16 -11.77
C THR A 23 -25.12 45.50 -10.38
N LYS A 24 -25.19 46.39 -9.36
CA LYS A 24 -25.55 46.19 -7.95
C LYS A 24 -26.94 45.54 -7.75
N ASP A 25 -27.10 44.72 -6.71
CA ASP A 25 -28.17 44.92 -5.71
C ASP A 25 -27.86 44.17 -4.39
N ASP A 26 -28.29 44.78 -3.29
CA ASP A 26 -28.12 44.41 -1.89
C ASP A 26 -28.92 43.17 -1.48
N ARG A 27 -28.26 42.16 -0.91
CA ARG A 27 -28.89 41.33 0.14
C ARG A 27 -27.84 40.73 1.07
N LYS A 28 -27.84 41.24 2.30
CA LYS A 28 -27.23 40.61 3.47
C LYS A 28 -27.82 39.21 3.64
N ASP A 29 -27.04 38.20 3.32
CA ASP A 29 -27.15 36.90 3.97
C ASP A 29 -25.73 36.45 4.30
N ALA A 30 -25.46 36.33 5.60
CA ALA A 30 -24.16 35.99 6.15
C ALA A 30 -23.92 34.49 5.91
N ALA A 31 -23.46 34.15 4.71
CA ALA A 31 -22.92 32.83 4.41
C ALA A 31 -21.43 32.82 4.76
N GLU A 32 -21.08 32.14 5.85
CA GLU A 32 -19.69 31.85 6.20
C GLU A 32 -18.97 31.22 5.00
N PRO A 33 -17.75 31.66 4.65
CA PRO A 33 -17.01 31.04 3.57
C PRO A 33 -16.58 29.64 4.03
N ALA A 34 -17.34 28.63 3.61
CA ALA A 34 -16.91 27.24 3.69
C ALA A 34 -15.59 27.11 2.93
N VAL A 35 -14.48 27.11 3.68
CA VAL A 35 -13.14 26.94 3.14
C VAL A 35 -13.11 25.57 2.48
N LEU A 36 -13.29 25.55 1.16
CA LEU A 36 -13.09 24.36 0.34
C LEU A 36 -11.62 23.97 0.51
N LYS A 37 -11.36 23.09 1.49
CA LYS A 37 -10.04 22.54 1.76
C LYS A 37 -9.59 21.89 0.47
N LYS A 38 -8.74 22.59 -0.28
CA LYS A 38 -8.06 22.09 -1.48
C LYS A 38 -7.62 20.67 -1.17
N ARG A 39 -8.26 19.68 -1.81
CA ARG A 39 -7.99 18.26 -1.61
C ARG A 39 -6.47 18.12 -1.71
N ARG A 40 -5.80 17.81 -0.60
CA ARG A 40 -4.35 17.63 -0.61
C ARG A 40 -4.10 16.58 -1.68
N ARG A 41 -3.30 16.90 -2.69
CA ARG A 41 -2.92 15.90 -3.70
C ARG A 41 -2.36 14.72 -2.91
N ASN A 42 -3.01 13.57 -3.00
CA ASN A 42 -2.62 12.35 -2.28
C ASN A 42 -1.29 11.87 -2.90
N LEU A 43 -0.19 12.52 -2.52
CA LEU A 43 1.14 12.09 -2.91
C LEU A 43 1.57 10.98 -1.96
N LEU A 44 1.85 9.82 -2.53
CA LEU A 44 2.54 8.75 -1.84
C LEU A 44 3.91 9.25 -1.35
N ARG A 45 4.22 9.02 -0.08
CA ARG A 45 5.46 9.39 0.59
C ARG A 45 6.01 8.18 1.34
N GLU A 46 7.31 8.21 1.63
CA GLU A 46 7.97 7.16 2.43
C GLU A 46 7.26 6.92 3.78
N SER A 47 6.79 8.00 4.41
CA SER A 47 6.04 7.93 5.68
C SER A 47 4.77 7.09 5.59
N HIS A 48 4.09 7.06 4.44
CA HIS A 48 2.90 6.22 4.25
C HIS A 48 3.27 4.74 4.15
N LEU A 49 4.43 4.41 3.59
CA LEU A 49 4.91 3.04 3.45
C LEU A 49 5.45 2.47 4.77
N VAL A 50 6.07 3.31 5.60
CA VAL A 50 6.63 2.94 6.90
C VAL A 50 5.57 2.91 8.01
N SER A 51 4.43 3.56 7.79
CA SER A 51 3.27 3.56 8.69
C SER A 51 2.79 2.15 9.03
N ALA A 52 2.04 2.03 10.13
CA ALA A 52 1.37 0.79 10.52
C ALA A 52 0.48 0.22 9.41
N GLU A 53 -0.17 1.09 8.64
CA GLU A 53 -1.03 0.71 7.51
C GLU A 53 -0.24 0.34 6.24
N GLY A 54 1.06 0.66 6.17
CA GLY A 54 1.94 0.38 5.04
C GLY A 54 2.48 -1.05 5.00
N PHE A 55 3.79 -1.22 4.84
CA PHE A 55 4.40 -2.56 4.70
C PHE A 55 4.19 -3.46 5.92
N LYS A 56 4.09 -2.87 7.13
CA LYS A 56 3.80 -3.61 8.36
C LYS A 56 2.44 -4.32 8.29
N LYS A 57 1.42 -3.69 7.68
CA LYS A 57 0.11 -4.31 7.47
C LYS A 57 0.20 -5.48 6.50
N VAL A 58 0.86 -5.29 5.36
CA VAL A 58 1.05 -6.33 4.34
C VAL A 58 1.73 -7.55 4.94
N TYR A 59 2.82 -7.36 5.68
CA TYR A 59 3.55 -8.43 6.36
C TYR A 59 2.66 -9.22 7.34
N ARG A 60 1.77 -8.55 8.06
CA ARG A 60 0.91 -9.18 9.07
C ARG A 60 -0.31 -9.87 8.49
N THR A 61 -0.90 -9.39 7.40
CA THR A 61 -2.21 -9.86 6.94
C THR A 61 -2.15 -10.73 5.70
N PHE A 62 -1.25 -10.44 4.76
CA PHE A 62 -1.27 -11.07 3.45
C PHE A 62 -0.90 -12.56 3.51
N PRO A 63 0.15 -12.99 4.22
CA PRO A 63 0.53 -14.40 4.26
C PRO A 63 -0.61 -15.31 4.69
N TYR A 64 -1.38 -14.94 5.72
CA TYR A 64 -2.49 -15.76 6.22
C TYR A 64 -3.69 -15.85 5.27
N GLN A 65 -3.83 -14.89 4.36
CA GLN A 65 -4.93 -14.87 3.39
C GLN A 65 -4.59 -15.66 2.13
N VAL A 66 -3.31 -15.94 1.87
CA VAL A 66 -2.85 -16.64 0.65
C VAL A 66 -2.05 -17.92 0.91
N SER A 67 -1.82 -18.32 2.17
CA SER A 67 -1.02 -19.48 2.55
C SER A 67 -1.72 -20.85 2.38
N GLY A 68 -2.76 -20.94 1.57
CA GLY A 68 -3.49 -22.19 1.30
C GLY A 68 -2.88 -22.97 0.12
N ASP A 69 -3.26 -24.24 -0.02
CA ASP A 69 -3.03 -24.98 -1.27
C ASP A 69 -3.85 -24.34 -2.40
N VAL A 70 -3.16 -23.90 -3.44
CA VAL A 70 -3.73 -23.19 -4.61
C VAL A 70 -3.76 -24.07 -5.86
N SER A 71 -3.38 -25.35 -5.74
CA SER A 71 -3.37 -26.27 -6.87
C SER A 71 -4.75 -26.36 -7.54
N GLY A 72 -4.80 -26.15 -8.85
CA GLY A 72 -6.05 -26.11 -9.62
C GLY A 72 -6.92 -24.85 -9.43
N ARG A 73 -6.51 -23.89 -8.60
CA ARG A 73 -7.19 -22.59 -8.37
C ARG A 73 -6.25 -21.39 -8.48
N GLU A 74 -5.13 -21.56 -9.18
CA GLU A 74 -4.04 -20.56 -9.27
C GLU A 74 -4.53 -19.20 -9.78
N THR A 75 -5.33 -19.18 -10.85
CA THR A 75 -5.90 -17.94 -11.40
C THR A 75 -6.79 -17.21 -10.39
N GLN A 76 -7.58 -17.96 -9.62
CA GLN A 76 -8.44 -17.40 -8.58
C GLN A 76 -7.62 -16.85 -7.41
N ALA A 77 -6.57 -17.57 -7.01
CA ALA A 77 -5.64 -17.13 -5.96
C ALA A 77 -4.90 -15.85 -6.39
N LEU A 78 -4.42 -15.79 -7.63
CA LEU A 78 -3.76 -14.61 -8.20
C LEU A 78 -4.73 -13.41 -8.26
N SER A 79 -5.96 -13.61 -8.75
CA SER A 79 -6.99 -12.57 -8.77
C SER A 79 -7.26 -12.01 -7.37
N SER A 80 -7.33 -12.89 -6.36
CA SER A 80 -7.53 -12.51 -4.96
C SER A 80 -6.34 -11.71 -4.42
N LEU A 81 -5.10 -12.16 -4.69
CA LEU A 81 -3.88 -11.46 -4.28
C LEU A 81 -3.80 -10.05 -4.90
N ILE A 82 -4.07 -9.92 -6.20
CA ILE A 82 -4.10 -8.62 -6.89
C ILE A 82 -5.16 -7.71 -6.26
N LYS A 83 -6.35 -8.23 -5.96
CA LYS A 83 -7.43 -7.46 -5.33
C LYS A 83 -7.01 -6.95 -3.95
N MET A 84 -6.32 -7.77 -3.14
CA MET A 84 -5.80 -7.37 -1.84
C MET A 84 -4.79 -6.22 -1.96
N TYR A 85 -3.83 -6.31 -2.89
CA TYR A 85 -2.88 -5.22 -3.13
C TYR A 85 -3.57 -3.94 -3.62
N LYS A 86 -4.57 -4.03 -4.49
CA LYS A 86 -5.37 -2.88 -4.93
C LYS A 86 -6.10 -2.21 -3.78
N GLN A 87 -6.76 -2.99 -2.92
CA GLN A 87 -7.46 -2.47 -1.75
C GLN A 87 -6.51 -1.83 -0.75
N TRP A 88 -5.34 -2.44 -0.52
CA TRP A 88 -4.31 -1.88 0.33
C TRP A 88 -3.77 -0.54 -0.21
N ALA A 89 -3.42 -0.48 -1.50
CA ALA A 89 -2.95 0.75 -2.15
C ALA A 89 -4.00 1.88 -2.06
N PHE A 90 -5.28 1.56 -2.29
CA PHE A 90 -6.37 2.52 -2.13
C PHE A 90 -6.49 3.04 -0.69
N GLY A 91 -6.27 2.17 0.30
CA GLY A 91 -6.25 2.55 1.72
C GLY A 91 -5.11 3.50 2.10
N LEU A 92 -3.96 3.41 1.41
CA LEU A 92 -2.82 4.31 1.63
C LEU A 92 -2.99 5.66 0.90
N CYS A 93 -3.36 5.63 -0.37
CA CYS A 93 -3.43 6.80 -1.22
C CYS A 93 -4.63 6.68 -2.17
N PRO A 94 -5.82 7.14 -1.74
CA PRO A 94 -7.01 7.07 -2.57
C PRO A 94 -6.88 7.97 -3.79
N GLY A 95 -7.29 7.47 -4.96
CA GLY A 95 -7.25 8.19 -6.23
C GLY A 95 -5.92 8.11 -6.99
N LEU A 96 -4.97 7.29 -6.54
CA LEU A 96 -3.80 6.90 -7.33
C LEU A 96 -4.10 5.57 -8.04
N ASN A 97 -3.77 5.47 -9.33
CA ASN A 97 -3.85 4.19 -10.04
C ASN A 97 -2.85 3.19 -9.42
N ILE A 98 -3.17 1.90 -9.47
CA ILE A 98 -2.30 0.86 -8.90
C ILE A 98 -0.94 0.81 -9.61
N GLU A 99 -0.92 1.04 -10.93
CA GLU A 99 0.32 1.06 -11.73
C GLU A 99 1.23 2.20 -11.27
N ASP A 100 0.70 3.43 -11.22
CA ASP A 100 1.43 4.60 -10.68
C ASP A 100 1.84 4.40 -9.21
N PHE A 101 1.02 3.71 -8.42
CA PHE A 101 1.34 3.39 -7.03
C PHE A 101 2.54 2.46 -6.94
N VAL A 102 2.61 1.43 -7.79
CA VAL A 102 3.73 0.48 -7.83
C VAL A 102 5.01 1.20 -8.25
N ASP A 103 4.98 2.00 -9.33
CA ASP A 103 6.15 2.74 -9.81
C ASP A 103 6.68 3.71 -8.74
N ARG A 104 5.79 4.46 -8.08
CA ARG A 104 6.17 5.35 -6.97
C ARG A 104 6.69 4.57 -5.78
N THR A 105 6.10 3.43 -5.46
CA THR A 105 6.57 2.58 -4.37
C THR A 105 7.97 2.02 -4.66
N GLU A 106 8.28 1.68 -5.92
CA GLU A 106 9.63 1.25 -6.32
C GLU A 106 10.66 2.36 -6.08
N THR A 107 10.34 3.60 -6.48
CA THR A 107 11.24 4.74 -6.26
C THR A 107 11.44 5.04 -4.77
N LEU A 108 10.35 5.11 -3.99
CA LEU A 108 10.38 5.33 -2.54
C LEU A 108 11.00 4.16 -1.77
N GLY A 109 10.94 2.96 -2.33
CA GLY A 109 11.54 1.76 -1.77
C GLY A 109 13.05 1.86 -1.61
N LYS A 110 13.71 2.72 -2.38
CA LYS A 110 15.16 3.00 -2.28
C LYS A 110 15.51 3.92 -1.11
N GLY A 111 14.53 4.55 -0.47
CA GLY A 111 14.71 5.42 0.68
C GLY A 111 15.20 4.66 1.93
N HIS A 112 16.08 5.29 2.70
CA HIS A 112 16.71 4.67 3.87
C HIS A 112 15.68 4.18 4.90
N GLN A 113 14.62 4.95 5.16
CA GLN A 113 13.59 4.57 6.12
C GLN A 113 12.86 3.29 5.70
N VAL A 114 12.55 3.17 4.41
CA VAL A 114 11.85 1.99 3.87
C VAL A 114 12.79 0.78 3.85
N GLN A 115 14.05 0.95 3.45
CA GLN A 115 15.05 -0.12 3.47
C GLN A 115 15.33 -0.65 4.88
N SER A 116 15.44 0.25 5.86
CA SER A 116 15.59 -0.12 7.28
C SER A 116 14.41 -0.96 7.75
N LEU A 117 13.17 -0.53 7.45
CA LEU A 117 11.97 -1.30 7.79
C LEU A 117 11.95 -2.66 7.09
N MET A 118 12.29 -2.73 5.79
CA MET A 118 12.33 -4.00 5.06
C MET A 118 13.34 -4.98 5.66
N THR A 119 14.49 -4.48 6.13
CA THR A 119 15.51 -5.29 6.79
C THR A 119 15.00 -5.83 8.12
N GLU A 120 14.37 -4.98 8.94
CA GLU A 120 13.73 -5.35 10.20
C GLU A 120 12.69 -6.47 10.00
N LEU A 121 11.76 -6.30 9.05
CA LEU A 121 10.71 -7.28 8.78
C LEU A 121 11.28 -8.64 8.29
N ARG A 122 12.35 -8.62 7.49
CA ARG A 122 13.03 -9.86 7.05
C ARG A 122 13.73 -10.56 8.21
N GLU A 123 14.34 -9.79 9.10
CA GLU A 123 14.98 -10.32 10.30
C GLU A 123 13.94 -10.91 11.26
N GLU A 124 12.82 -10.22 11.48
CA GLU A 124 11.69 -10.73 12.27
C GLU A 124 11.22 -12.10 11.76
N GLU A 125 11.03 -12.24 10.45
CA GLU A 125 10.61 -13.52 9.84
C GLU A 125 11.69 -14.61 10.01
N ARG A 126 12.98 -14.26 9.89
CA ARG A 126 14.09 -15.19 10.17
C ARG A 126 14.05 -15.67 11.61
N LEU A 127 13.91 -14.76 12.58
CA LEU A 127 13.83 -15.09 14.01
C LEU A 127 12.59 -15.96 14.30
N LYS A 128 11.43 -15.64 13.69
CA LYS A 128 10.21 -16.43 13.83
C LYS A 128 10.40 -17.87 13.38
N ARG A 129 11.10 -18.09 12.26
CA ARG A 129 11.43 -19.45 11.76
C ARG A 129 12.37 -20.20 12.70
N VAL A 130 13.42 -19.53 13.19
CA VAL A 130 14.38 -20.14 14.15
C VAL A 130 13.66 -20.53 15.44
N LYS A 131 12.84 -19.63 15.99
CA LYS A 131 12.05 -19.91 17.20
C LYS A 131 11.03 -21.03 16.99
N LYS A 132 10.37 -21.08 15.82
CA LYS A 132 9.47 -22.18 15.48
C LYS A 132 10.20 -23.52 15.45
N ARG A 133 11.42 -23.57 14.92
CA ARG A 133 12.24 -24.79 14.91
C ARG A 133 12.67 -25.21 16.31
N GLY A 134 13.17 -24.28 17.13
CA GLY A 134 13.57 -24.57 18.51
C GLY A 134 12.41 -25.10 19.37
N LYS A 135 11.22 -24.46 19.27
CA LYS A 135 10.02 -24.95 19.96
C LYS A 135 9.60 -26.37 19.53
N ALA A 136 9.70 -26.67 18.24
CA ALA A 136 9.37 -28.00 17.73
C ALA A 136 10.38 -29.07 18.17
N GLU A 137 11.63 -28.68 18.47
CA GLU A 137 12.65 -29.56 19.04
C GLU A 137 12.42 -29.78 20.54
N GLU A 138 12.13 -28.72 21.31
CA GLU A 138 11.77 -28.82 22.74
C GLU A 138 10.53 -29.70 22.96
N GLU A 139 9.48 -29.52 22.15
CA GLU A 139 8.26 -30.34 22.23
C GLU A 139 8.52 -31.82 21.89
N LYS A 140 9.42 -32.10 20.94
CA LYS A 140 9.84 -33.47 20.63
C LYS A 140 10.66 -34.12 21.74
N VAL A 141 11.53 -33.36 22.41
CA VAL A 141 12.33 -33.87 23.54
C VAL A 141 11.42 -34.17 24.72
N SER A 142 10.52 -33.24 25.07
CA SER A 142 9.56 -33.43 26.16
C SER A 142 8.60 -34.61 25.90
N ASN A 143 8.16 -34.81 24.65
CA ASN A 143 7.29 -35.94 24.32
C ASN A 143 8.02 -37.29 24.40
N ARG A 144 9.33 -37.33 24.06
CA ARG A 144 10.15 -38.55 24.21
C ARG A 144 10.42 -38.90 25.67
N GLU A 145 10.75 -37.91 26.50
CA GLU A 145 10.96 -38.11 27.94
C GLU A 145 9.67 -38.55 28.66
N GLY A 146 8.52 -38.02 28.25
CA GLY A 146 7.21 -38.45 28.76
C GLY A 146 6.82 -39.87 28.34
N GLU A 147 7.23 -40.31 27.15
CA GLU A 147 6.98 -41.67 26.64
C GLU A 147 7.93 -42.70 27.29
N GLU A 148 9.17 -42.31 27.59
CA GLU A 148 10.16 -43.14 28.31
C GLU A 148 9.82 -43.30 29.80
N ALA A 149 9.18 -42.31 30.44
CA ALA A 149 8.75 -42.37 31.83
C ALA A 149 7.46 -43.20 32.09
N MET A 150 6.80 -43.70 31.03
CA MET A 150 5.59 -44.53 31.10
C MET A 150 5.82 -46.03 30.80
N LEU A 151 7.08 -46.44 30.59
CA LEU A 151 7.53 -47.84 30.44
C LEU A 151 8.20 -48.35 31.73
#